data_AF-A0A2P6W8C3-F1
#
_entry.id   AF-A0A2P6W8C3-F1
#
_cell.length_a   1.000
_cell.length_b   1.000
_cell.length_c   1.000
_cell.angle_alpha   90.00
_cell.angle_beta   90.00
_cell.angle_gamma   90.00
#
_symmetry.space_group_name_H-M   'P 1'
#
loop_
_entity.id
_entity.type
_entity.pdbx_description
1 polymer ?
#
loop_
_entity_poly.entity_id
_entity_poly.type
_entity_poly.pdbx_seq_one_letter_code
_entity_poly.pdbx_strand_id
1 'polypeptide(L)'
;MKAEIEDKLERLQKRVELLEEKSDTSIQELEDDHMLRAALERSFQMSLEIVLDICSMIISNEELEKPETYKEMIEILGEEEILEEEFADRFKGAAGFRNILVHQYADLEIEKLHKHLTEDL
;
A
#
# COMPACT_ATOMS: atom_id res chain seq x y z
N MET A 1 7.26 -19.18 6.56
CA MET A 1 6.01 -18.39 6.47
C MET A 1 5.81 -17.48 7.66
N LYS A 2 5.38 -17.96 8.85
CA LYS A 2 5.02 -17.06 9.98
C LYS A 2 6.10 -16.03 10.34
N ALA A 3 7.33 -16.46 10.59
CA ALA A 3 8.45 -15.56 10.93
C ALA A 3 8.80 -14.56 9.82
N GLU A 4 8.52 -14.89 8.56
CA GLU A 4 8.78 -14.02 7.41
C GLU A 4 7.66 -12.98 7.24
N ILE A 5 6.40 -13.37 7.49
CA ILE A 5 5.28 -12.43 7.56
C ILE A 5 5.49 -11.46 8.74
N GLU A 6 5.96 -11.94 9.90
CA GLU A 6 6.27 -11.09 11.06
C GLU A 6 7.35 -10.04 10.74
N ASP A 7 8.47 -10.43 10.11
CA ASP A 7 9.50 -9.46 9.67
C ASP A 7 8.96 -8.44 8.65
N LYS A 8 8.10 -8.88 7.72
CA LYS A 8 7.45 -7.97 6.76
C LYS A 8 6.53 -6.98 7.48
N LEU A 9 5.73 -7.43 8.44
CA LEU A 9 4.84 -6.57 9.23
C LEU A 9 5.62 -5.53 10.05
N GLU A 10 6.74 -5.91 10.67
CA GLU A 10 7.60 -4.94 11.38
C GLU A 10 8.17 -3.86 10.45
N ARG A 11 8.52 -4.24 9.22
CA ARG A 11 9.00 -3.28 8.20
C ARG A 11 7.88 -2.39 7.69
N LEU A 12 6.67 -2.93 7.52
CA LEU A 12 5.49 -2.17 7.16
C LEU A 12 5.17 -1.12 8.24
N GLN A 13 5.14 -1.55 9.50
CA GLN A 13 4.83 -0.69 10.63
C GLN A 13 5.73 0.55 10.68
N LYS A 14 7.06 0.38 10.56
CA LYS A 14 8.01 1.51 10.55
C LYS A 14 7.75 2.52 9.43
N ARG A 15 7.18 2.08 8.31
CA ARG A 15 6.85 2.95 7.17
C ARG A 15 5.53 3.65 7.37
N VAL A 16 4.54 2.96 7.91
CA VAL A 16 3.26 3.56 8.29
C VAL A 16 3.48 4.62 9.36
N GLU A 17 4.30 4.35 10.38
CA GLU A 17 4.66 5.33 11.41
C GLU A 17 5.30 6.61 10.83
N LEU A 18 6.17 6.47 9.81
CA LEU A 18 6.74 7.62 9.10
C LEU A 18 5.66 8.41 8.34
N LEU A 19 4.75 7.73 7.67
CA LEU A 19 3.65 8.37 6.93
C LEU A 19 2.70 9.09 7.90
N GLU A 20 2.36 8.46 9.02
CA GLU A 20 1.54 9.05 10.08
C GLU A 20 2.20 10.28 10.70
N GLU A 21 3.51 10.25 10.96
CA GLU A 21 4.26 11.42 11.46
C GLU A 21 4.19 12.61 10.49
N LYS A 22 3.98 12.33 9.20
CA LYS A 22 3.87 13.34 8.15
C LYS A 22 2.42 13.59 7.69
N SER A 23 1.43 13.05 8.39
CA SER A 23 0.00 13.20 8.03
C SER A 23 -0.49 14.66 7.99
N ASP A 24 0.12 15.55 8.78
CA ASP A 24 -0.21 16.99 8.80
C ASP A 24 0.47 17.81 7.68
N THR A 25 1.21 17.16 6.76
CA THR A 25 1.92 17.84 5.66
C THR A 25 0.93 18.44 4.67
N SER A 26 1.04 19.74 4.41
CA SER A 26 0.19 20.43 3.44
C SER A 26 0.60 20.16 1.99
N ILE A 27 -0.33 20.36 1.05
CA ILE A 27 -0.04 20.30 -0.40
C ILE A 27 1.13 21.22 -0.79
N GLN A 28 1.16 22.45 -0.25
CA GLN A 28 2.21 23.42 -0.53
C GLN A 28 3.59 22.89 -0.11
N GLU A 29 3.70 22.22 1.04
CA GLU A 29 4.94 21.59 1.48
C GLU A 29 5.40 20.46 0.56
N LEU A 30 4.46 19.67 0.01
CA LEU A 30 4.77 18.63 -0.98
C LEU A 30 5.20 19.20 -2.34
N GLU A 31 4.69 20.38 -2.71
CA GLU A 31 5.10 21.11 -3.92
C GLU A 31 6.51 21.69 -3.77
N ASP A 32 6.78 22.31 -2.63
CA ASP A 32 8.02 23.05 -2.35
C ASP A 32 9.19 22.13 -1.96
N ASP A 33 8.92 20.99 -1.30
CA ASP A 33 9.94 20.02 -0.88
C ASP A 33 9.85 18.70 -1.67
N HIS A 34 10.59 18.64 -2.77
CA HIS A 34 10.69 17.44 -3.59
C HIS A 34 11.32 16.24 -2.86
N MET A 35 12.16 16.46 -1.84
CA MET A 35 12.78 15.37 -1.10
C MET A 35 11.77 14.73 -0.15
N LEU A 36 10.97 15.55 0.53
CA LEU A 36 9.85 15.09 1.34
C LEU A 36 8.85 14.32 0.49
N ARG A 37 8.43 14.89 -0.65
CA ARG A 37 7.50 14.22 -1.58
C ARG A 37 8.03 12.86 -2.03
N ALA A 38 9.28 12.79 -2.50
CA ALA A 38 9.89 11.53 -2.94
C ALA A 38 9.99 10.50 -1.80
N ALA A 39 10.28 10.95 -0.57
CA ALA A 39 10.32 10.08 0.60
C ALA A 39 8.95 9.48 0.95
N LEU A 40 7.88 10.27 0.86
CA LEU A 40 6.50 9.83 1.08
C LEU A 40 6.02 8.89 -0.02
N GLU A 41 6.22 9.24 -1.29
CA GLU A 41 5.91 8.37 -2.44
C GLU A 41 6.59 7.00 -2.29
N ARG A 42 7.89 7.00 -1.96
CA ARG A 42 8.64 5.78 -1.75
C ARG A 42 8.15 4.98 -0.55
N SER A 43 7.70 5.66 0.50
CA SER A 43 7.21 5.00 1.71
C SER A 43 5.88 4.31 1.43
N PHE A 44 4.93 4.97 0.76
CA PHE A 44 3.70 4.35 0.28
C PHE A 44 3.96 3.17 -0.66
N GLN A 45 4.83 3.35 -1.66
CA GLN A 45 5.17 2.29 -2.60
C GLN A 45 5.65 1.04 -1.85
N MET A 46 6.61 1.21 -0.95
CA MET A 46 7.19 0.10 -0.20
C MET A 46 6.18 -0.55 0.75
N SER A 47 5.30 0.24 1.39
CA SER A 47 4.24 -0.29 2.25
C SER A 47 3.29 -1.19 1.45
N LEU A 48 2.86 -0.73 0.27
CA LEU A 48 1.97 -1.49 -0.60
C LEU A 48 2.64 -2.77 -1.16
N GLU A 49 3.91 -2.69 -1.53
CA GLU A 49 4.68 -3.87 -1.94
C GLU A 49 4.79 -4.91 -0.83
N ILE A 50 5.03 -4.48 0.41
CA ILE A 50 5.08 -5.38 1.56
C ILE A 50 3.72 -6.06 1.80
N VAL A 51 2.61 -5.32 1.71
CA VAL A 51 1.27 -5.91 1.88
C VAL A 51 0.98 -6.93 0.78
N LEU A 52 1.26 -6.60 -0.48
CA LEU A 52 1.07 -7.52 -1.62
C LEU A 52 1.94 -8.78 -1.51
N ASP A 53 3.17 -8.65 -1.02
CA ASP A 53 4.02 -9.81 -0.73
C ASP A 53 3.37 -10.72 0.33
N ILE A 54 2.85 -10.16 1.42
CA ILE A 54 2.18 -10.93 2.47
C ILE A 54 0.94 -11.64 1.89
N CYS A 55 0.12 -10.93 1.11
CA CYS A 55 -1.04 -11.51 0.45
C CYS A 55 -0.66 -12.68 -0.46
N SER A 56 0.39 -12.52 -1.27
CA SER A 56 0.93 -13.58 -2.14
C SER A 56 1.42 -14.80 -1.35
N MET A 57 2.08 -14.58 -0.21
CA MET A 57 2.53 -15.65 0.68
C MET A 57 1.35 -16.42 1.28
N ILE A 58 0.28 -15.73 1.67
CA ILE A 58 -0.94 -16.34 2.22
C ILE A 58 -1.62 -17.19 1.15
N ILE A 59 -1.89 -16.62 -0.03
CA ILE A 59 -2.49 -17.35 -1.17
C ILE A 59 -1.71 -18.63 -1.49
N SER A 60 -0.38 -18.53 -1.52
CA SER A 60 0.48 -19.67 -1.83
C SER A 60 0.45 -20.74 -0.74
N ASN A 61 0.31 -20.37 0.53
CA ASN A 61 0.28 -21.31 1.64
C ASN A 61 -1.07 -22.00 1.80
N GLU A 62 -2.15 -21.28 1.56
CA GLU A 62 -3.51 -21.80 1.61
C GLU A 62 -3.91 -22.54 0.32
N GLU A 63 -2.99 -22.67 -0.65
CA GLU A 63 -3.19 -23.34 -1.94
C GLU A 63 -4.39 -22.79 -2.73
N LEU A 64 -4.64 -21.49 -2.61
CA LEU A 64 -5.77 -20.80 -3.24
C LEU A 64 -5.55 -20.59 -4.74
N GLU A 65 -6.60 -20.13 -5.41
CA GLU A 65 -6.52 -19.74 -6.83
C GLU A 65 -5.39 -18.72 -7.04
N LYS A 66 -4.66 -18.89 -8.14
CA LYS A 66 -3.53 -18.03 -8.45
C LYS A 66 -4.04 -16.71 -9.07
N PRO A 67 -3.78 -15.55 -8.45
CA PRO A 67 -4.18 -14.27 -9.01
C PRO A 67 -3.38 -13.94 -10.28
N GLU A 68 -4.03 -13.32 -11.27
CA GLU A 68 -3.39 -12.72 -12.44
C GLU A 68 -3.01 -11.25 -12.17
N THR A 69 -3.71 -10.59 -11.25
CA THR A 69 -3.48 -9.19 -10.87
C THR A 69 -3.39 -8.97 -9.35
N TYR A 70 -2.80 -7.84 -8.94
CA TYR A 70 -2.81 -7.45 -7.52
C TYR A 70 -4.21 -7.17 -6.97
N LYS A 71 -5.17 -6.77 -7.82
CA LYS A 71 -6.56 -6.56 -7.40
C LYS A 71 -7.23 -7.89 -7.07
N GLU A 72 -7.06 -8.88 -7.95
CA GLU A 72 -7.56 -10.24 -7.76
C GLU A 72 -6.96 -10.89 -6.51
N MET A 73 -5.69 -10.60 -6.20
CA MET A 73 -5.06 -11.09 -4.98
C MET A 73 -5.82 -10.64 -3.71
N ILE A 74 -6.31 -9.39 -3.67
CA ILE A 74 -7.11 -8.89 -2.55
C ILE A 74 -8.54 -9.44 -2.59
N GLU A 75 -9.11 -9.65 -3.79
CA GLU A 75 -10.43 -10.25 -4.00
C GLU A 75 -10.48 -11.67 -3.47
N ILE A 76 -9.54 -12.53 -3.90
CA ILE A 76 -9.42 -13.93 -3.46
C ILE A 76 -9.33 -14.01 -1.93
N LEU A 77 -8.50 -13.17 -1.30
CA LEU A 77 -8.38 -13.19 0.16
C LEU A 77 -9.65 -12.72 0.88
N GLY A 78 -10.47 -11.87 0.27
CA GLY A 78 -11.77 -11.48 0.81
C GLY A 78 -12.82 -12.58 0.62
N GLU A 79 -12.85 -13.23 -0.55
CA GLU A 79 -13.76 -14.34 -0.86
C GLU A 79 -13.53 -15.56 0.05
N GLU A 80 -12.28 -15.80 0.44
CA GLU A 80 -11.88 -16.86 1.36
C GLU A 80 -11.98 -16.46 2.85
N GLU A 81 -12.60 -15.31 3.16
CA GLU A 81 -12.81 -14.77 4.51
C GLU A 81 -11.51 -14.57 5.34
N ILE A 82 -10.35 -14.51 4.67
CA ILE A 82 -9.05 -14.25 5.30
C ILE A 82 -8.90 -12.76 5.60
N LEU A 83 -9.39 -11.92 4.69
CA LEU A 83 -9.61 -10.50 4.90
C LEU A 83 -11.11 -10.27 5.09
N GLU A 84 -11.47 -9.37 6.01
CA GLU A 84 -12.86 -8.91 6.11
C GLU A 84 -13.29 -8.29 4.76
N GLU A 85 -14.47 -8.66 4.27
CA GLU A 85 -14.95 -8.28 2.94
C GLU A 85 -14.95 -6.75 2.75
N GLU A 86 -15.42 -6.01 3.75
CA GLU A 86 -15.42 -4.53 3.73
C GLU A 86 -14.00 -3.96 3.64
N PHE A 87 -13.01 -4.59 4.30
CA PHE A 87 -11.62 -4.19 4.21
C PHE A 87 -11.04 -4.51 2.84
N ALA A 88 -11.27 -5.71 2.32
CA ALA A 88 -10.81 -6.13 1.01
C ALA A 88 -11.34 -5.19 -0.08
N ASP A 89 -12.64 -4.84 -0.04
CA ASP A 89 -13.26 -3.92 -0.98
C ASP A 89 -12.63 -2.52 -0.96
N ARG A 90 -12.38 -1.97 0.23
CA ARG A 90 -11.67 -0.68 0.37
C ARG A 90 -10.23 -0.77 -0.13
N PHE A 91 -9.53 -1.85 0.20
CA PHE A 91 -8.11 -2.01 -0.07
C PHE A 91 -7.78 -2.33 -1.54
N LYS A 92 -8.73 -2.87 -2.32
CA LYS A 92 -8.55 -3.11 -3.78
C LYS A 92 -8.05 -1.86 -4.53
N GLY A 93 -8.44 -0.66 -4.10
CA GLY A 93 -7.96 0.61 -4.69
C GLY A 93 -6.46 0.86 -4.51
N ALA A 94 -5.86 0.29 -3.46
CA ALA A 94 -4.45 0.47 -3.12
C ALA A 94 -3.50 -0.13 -4.17
N ALA A 95 -3.91 -1.22 -4.83
CA ALA A 95 -3.17 -1.79 -5.96
C ALA A 95 -3.08 -0.80 -7.14
N GLY A 96 -4.14 -0.02 -7.38
CA GLY A 96 -4.16 1.04 -8.38
C GLY A 96 -3.21 2.18 -8.02
N PHE A 97 -3.22 2.63 -6.75
CA PHE A 97 -2.31 3.66 -6.26
C PHE A 97 -0.84 3.25 -6.38
N ARG A 98 -0.51 1.99 -6.02
CA ARG A 98 0.84 1.43 -6.24
C ARG A 98 1.27 1.51 -7.71
N ASN A 99 0.38 1.21 -8.64
CA ASN A 99 0.70 1.29 -10.07
C ASN A 99 0.96 2.73 -10.53
N ILE A 100 0.23 3.70 -9.99
CA ILE A 100 0.47 5.13 -10.22
C ILE A 100 1.87 5.51 -9.71
N LEU A 101 2.21 5.14 -8.48
CA LEU A 101 3.52 5.42 -7.87
C LEU A 101 4.70 4.85 -8.66
N VAL A 102 4.51 3.71 -9.35
CA VAL A 102 5.59 3.01 -10.08
C VAL A 102 5.65 3.41 -11.56
N HIS A 103 4.53 3.75 -12.20
CA HIS A 103 4.50 3.93 -13.66
C HIS A 103 4.22 5.37 -14.11
N GLN A 104 3.60 6.23 -13.30
CA GLN A 104 3.15 7.56 -13.71
C GLN A 104 4.09 8.69 -13.24
N TYR A 105 5.41 8.49 -13.35
CA TYR A 105 6.48 9.42 -12.93
C TYR A 105 6.38 10.89 -13.43
N ALA A 106 5.43 11.24 -14.29
CA ALA A 106 5.29 12.59 -14.83
C ALA A 106 4.24 13.46 -14.10
N ASP A 107 3.18 12.86 -13.55
CA ASP A 107 2.03 13.60 -13.01
C ASP A 107 1.36 12.81 -11.87
N LEU A 108 2.13 12.39 -10.86
CA LEU A 108 1.50 12.10 -9.56
C LEU A 108 0.83 13.40 -9.13
N GLU A 109 -0.50 13.46 -9.24
CA GLU A 109 -1.31 14.50 -8.64
C GLU A 109 -0.92 14.53 -7.15
N ILE A 110 -0.19 15.56 -6.74
CA ILE A 110 0.25 15.79 -5.37
C ILE A 110 -0.96 15.73 -4.44
N GLU A 111 -2.12 16.10 -4.96
CA GLU A 111 -3.45 15.99 -4.37
C GLU A 111 -3.82 14.54 -4.02
N LYS A 112 -3.52 13.55 -4.87
CA LYS A 112 -3.75 12.13 -4.57
C LYS A 112 -2.81 11.62 -3.49
N LEU A 113 -1.52 11.98 -3.56
CA LEU A 113 -0.55 11.61 -2.53
C LEU A 113 -0.97 12.20 -1.17
N HIS A 114 -1.31 13.49 -1.14
CA HIS A 114 -1.79 14.18 0.04
C HIS A 114 -3.06 13.54 0.58
N LYS A 115 -4.05 13.26 -0.28
CA LYS A 115 -5.29 12.61 0.13
C LYS A 115 -5.02 11.27 0.82
N HIS A 116 -4.20 10.40 0.22
CA HIS A 116 -3.86 9.12 0.83
C HIS A 116 -3.10 9.29 2.16
N LEU A 117 -2.26 10.31 2.27
CA LEU A 117 -1.53 10.65 3.50
C LEU A 117 -2.44 11.13 4.64
N THR A 118 -3.55 11.80 4.31
CA THR A 118 -4.46 12.38 5.32
C THR A 118 -5.70 11.53 5.62
N GLU A 119 -6.14 10.68 4.69
CA GLU A 119 -7.44 9.99 4.78
C GLU A 119 -7.33 8.46 4.82
N ASP A 120 -6.24 7.87 4.32
CA ASP A 120 -6.16 6.42 4.03
C ASP A 120 -5.04 5.67 4.78
N LEU A 121 -4.36 6.32 5.74
CA LEU A 121 -3.45 5.65 6.69
C LEU A 121 -4.27 4.95 7.79
#